data_AF-A0A661WE64-F1
#
_entry.id   AF-A0A661WE64-F1
#
_cell.length_a   1.000
_cell.length_b   1.000
_cell.length_c   1.000
_cell.angle_alpha   90.00
_cell.angle_beta   90.00
_cell.angle_gamma   90.00
#
_symmetry.space_group_name_H-M   'P 1'
#
loop_
_entity.id
_entity.type
_entity.pdbx_description
1 polymer ?
#
loop_
_entity_poly.entity_id
_entity_poly.type
_entity_poly.pdbx_seq_one_letter_code
_entity_poly.pdbx_strand_id
1 'polypeptide(L)'
;MPNPDAIVLPEVNTVEVRLDPVQTFINSMVLISRSEDLSGLNPWIYETAAVLTEEQMAQHNLVVIGLHYMILPARFWKDIPSYLRHLKNSNPVTLRDQLLDFYIRYEPCDLAEDMPDADKDLLLTDVDFFLDYLEKKFSTVKIARDIESKAFELLNDPPEMQRQVASHLKFMWDEHFNDEWKRILPMLEDAVMAFEQVDFRNMSRKEIAKYITGTDVDADYLEEVGENQQMIFVPSAHNGPYQGMFHYKNSRGLIFGARLPEDTQVHAPDLSRNEITIRLGALADDLRLNILKVVAEEGEMKSQEIMDKLELSQSAASRHLKQLSATGYLIERRCSGAKCYALNEERVQDTLRAVAAFLLCE
;
A
#
# COMPACT_ATOMS: atom_id res chain seq x y z
N MET A 1 -46.95 -9.01 27.98
CA MET A 1 -45.62 -9.61 27.75
C MET A 1 -44.72 -8.49 27.25
N PRO A 2 -43.51 -8.28 27.80
CA PRO A 2 -42.59 -7.28 27.28
C PRO A 2 -42.09 -7.72 25.89
N ASN A 3 -41.96 -6.76 24.98
CA ASN A 3 -41.50 -6.94 23.61
C ASN A 3 -40.00 -7.36 23.60
N PRO A 4 -39.60 -8.48 22.97
CA PRO A 4 -38.20 -8.92 22.91
C PRO A 4 -37.27 -8.03 22.08
N ASP A 5 -37.79 -7.07 21.32
CA ASP A 5 -37.03 -6.34 20.29
C ASP A 5 -36.33 -5.06 20.79
N ALA A 6 -35.79 -5.06 22.00
CA ALA A 6 -35.08 -3.89 22.54
C ALA A 6 -33.62 -4.19 22.93
N ILE A 7 -32.96 -5.10 22.23
CA ILE A 7 -31.50 -5.14 22.20
C ILE A 7 -31.05 -4.45 20.92
N VAL A 8 -31.04 -3.12 20.94
CA VAL A 8 -30.25 -2.35 19.99
C VAL A 8 -28.80 -2.63 20.37
N LEU A 9 -28.14 -3.51 19.63
CA LEU A 9 -26.68 -3.62 19.71
C LEU A 9 -26.13 -2.22 19.44
N PRO A 10 -25.26 -1.67 20.30
CA PRO A 10 -24.65 -0.38 20.01
C PRO A 10 -23.98 -0.46 18.63
N GLU A 11 -24.10 0.58 17.82
CA GLU A 11 -23.29 0.74 16.61
C GLU A 11 -21.83 0.68 17.06
N VAL A 12 -21.22 -0.50 16.91
CA VAL A 12 -19.81 -0.70 17.23
C VAL A 12 -19.07 0.04 16.15
N ASN A 13 -18.38 1.12 16.54
CA ASN A 13 -17.48 1.85 15.65
C ASN A 13 -16.64 0.84 14.87
N THR A 14 -16.90 0.76 13.56
CA THR A 14 -16.30 -0.24 12.65
C THR A 14 -14.88 0.14 12.26
N VAL A 15 -14.22 1.03 13.01
CA VAL A 15 -12.91 1.60 12.67
C VAL A 15 -11.94 1.43 13.83
N GLU A 16 -10.74 0.96 13.52
CA GLU A 16 -9.65 0.78 14.47
C GLU A 16 -8.35 1.32 13.86
N VAL A 17 -7.63 2.17 14.58
CA VAL A 17 -6.24 2.53 14.24
C VAL A 17 -5.33 1.73 15.15
N ARG A 18 -4.40 0.94 14.60
CA ARG A 18 -3.52 0.07 15.40
C ARG A 18 -2.23 -0.27 14.68
N LEU A 19 -1.28 -0.83 15.43
CA LEU A 19 -0.09 -1.47 14.84
C LEU A 19 -0.44 -2.85 14.29
N ASP A 20 0.09 -3.16 13.10
CA ASP A 20 0.07 -4.51 12.53
C ASP A 20 1.48 -4.87 12.05
N PRO A 21 2.33 -5.45 12.91
CA PRO A 21 3.76 -5.62 12.62
C PRO A 21 4.01 -6.42 11.34
N VAL A 22 3.21 -7.45 11.08
CA VAL A 22 3.41 -8.30 9.90
C VAL A 22 2.93 -7.60 8.64
N GLN A 23 1.77 -6.94 8.66
CA GLN A 23 1.34 -6.17 7.49
C GLN A 23 2.32 -5.04 7.17
N THR A 24 2.82 -4.31 8.18
CA THR A 24 3.84 -3.28 8.00
C THR A 24 5.14 -3.86 7.42
N PHE A 25 5.58 -5.02 7.91
CA PHE A 25 6.77 -5.71 7.38
C PHE A 25 6.59 -6.09 5.91
N ILE A 26 5.52 -6.82 5.57
CA ILE A 26 5.25 -7.27 4.20
C ILE A 26 5.09 -6.09 3.26
N ASN A 27 4.35 -5.06 3.66
CA ASN A 27 4.21 -3.84 2.87
C ASN A 27 5.55 -3.15 2.64
N SER A 28 6.43 -3.11 3.64
CA SER A 28 7.78 -2.54 3.48
C SER A 28 8.63 -3.34 2.48
N MET A 29 8.48 -4.67 2.43
CA MET A 29 9.13 -5.50 1.41
C MET A 29 8.59 -5.16 0.02
N VAL A 30 7.27 -5.02 -0.14
CA VAL A 30 6.67 -4.59 -1.42
C VAL A 30 7.20 -3.23 -1.87
N LEU A 31 7.40 -2.30 -0.94
CA LEU A 31 7.95 -0.97 -1.24
C LEU A 31 9.42 -1.02 -1.69
N ILE A 32 10.22 -1.96 -1.19
CA ILE A 32 11.61 -2.19 -1.66
C ILE A 32 11.60 -2.60 -3.13
N SER A 33 10.76 -3.57 -3.53
CA SER A 33 10.59 -3.95 -4.94
C SER A 33 10.11 -2.81 -5.85
N ARG A 34 9.61 -1.71 -5.28
CA ARG A 34 9.01 -0.59 -6.00
C ARG A 34 9.83 0.69 -5.89
N SER A 35 11.04 0.62 -5.34
CA SER A 35 11.91 1.80 -5.11
C SER A 35 12.35 2.48 -6.40
N GLU A 36 12.44 1.77 -7.51
CA GLU A 36 12.78 2.38 -8.81
C GLU A 36 11.58 3.13 -9.44
N ASP A 37 10.38 2.64 -9.19
CA ASP A 37 9.13 3.18 -9.76
C ASP A 37 8.50 4.30 -8.92
N LEU A 38 8.75 4.29 -7.61
CA LEU A 38 8.12 5.18 -6.65
C LEU A 38 9.12 6.21 -6.11
N SER A 39 8.66 7.46 -6.02
CA SER A 39 9.41 8.57 -5.46
C SER A 39 8.77 9.06 -4.16
N GLY A 40 9.58 9.53 -3.22
CA GLY A 40 9.09 10.07 -1.94
C GLY A 40 8.80 9.02 -0.88
N LEU A 41 9.29 7.79 -1.04
CA LEU A 41 9.33 6.80 0.04
C LEU A 41 10.32 7.22 1.13
N ASN A 42 10.27 6.54 2.28
CA ASN A 42 11.27 6.74 3.32
C ASN A 42 12.68 6.35 2.82
N PRO A 43 13.74 7.10 3.18
CA PRO A 43 15.13 6.77 2.83
C PRO A 43 15.52 5.32 3.09
N TRP A 44 15.04 4.72 4.20
CA TRP A 44 15.33 3.32 4.54
C TRP A 44 14.96 2.36 3.40
N ILE A 45 13.90 2.63 2.64
CA ILE A 45 13.51 1.80 1.50
C ILE A 45 14.55 1.85 0.38
N TYR A 46 14.98 3.05 -0.01
CA TYR A 46 15.97 3.23 -1.07
C TYR A 46 17.34 2.69 -0.66
N GLU A 47 17.75 2.95 0.58
CA GLU A 47 19.03 2.49 1.13
C GLU A 47 19.05 0.97 1.24
N THR A 48 17.97 0.35 1.72
CA THR A 48 17.86 -1.11 1.79
C THR A 48 17.87 -1.74 0.41
N ALA A 49 17.13 -1.19 -0.56
CA ALA A 49 17.16 -1.68 -1.94
C ALA A 49 18.56 -1.63 -2.55
N ALA A 50 19.32 -0.56 -2.29
CA ALA A 50 20.65 -0.33 -2.85
C ALA A 50 21.74 -1.24 -2.27
N VAL A 51 21.55 -1.81 -1.07
CA VAL A 51 22.54 -2.72 -0.45
C VAL A 51 22.31 -4.18 -0.79
N LEU A 52 21.14 -4.55 -1.32
CA LEU A 52 20.89 -5.91 -1.78
C LEU A 52 21.71 -6.18 -3.05
N THR A 53 22.37 -7.34 -3.10
CA THR A 53 23.02 -7.80 -4.34
C THR A 53 21.97 -8.09 -5.41
N GLU A 54 22.38 -8.15 -6.68
CA GLU A 54 21.47 -8.53 -7.78
C GLU A 54 20.77 -9.87 -7.52
N GLU A 55 21.49 -10.86 -6.97
CA GLU A 55 20.93 -12.17 -6.61
C GLU A 55 19.90 -12.04 -5.46
N GLN A 56 20.22 -11.27 -4.42
CA GLN A 56 19.29 -11.03 -3.31
C GLN A 56 18.05 -10.27 -3.75
N MET A 57 18.19 -9.27 -4.65
CA MET A 57 17.07 -8.52 -5.20
C MET A 57 16.21 -9.41 -6.11
N ALA A 58 16.81 -10.28 -6.92
CA ALA A 58 16.09 -11.26 -7.72
C ALA A 58 15.27 -12.22 -6.84
N GLN A 59 15.88 -12.74 -5.76
CA GLN A 59 15.16 -13.56 -4.78
C GLN A 59 14.05 -12.76 -4.07
N HIS A 60 14.31 -11.49 -3.74
CA HIS A 60 13.34 -10.62 -3.11
C HIS A 60 12.10 -10.41 -3.98
N ASN A 61 12.31 -10.06 -5.25
CA ASN A 61 11.23 -9.89 -6.21
C ASN A 61 10.47 -11.21 -6.45
N LEU A 62 11.16 -12.35 -6.50
CA LEU A 62 10.49 -13.65 -6.60
C LEU A 62 9.52 -13.90 -5.43
N VAL A 63 9.95 -13.62 -4.20
CA VAL A 63 9.14 -13.85 -3.00
C VAL A 63 8.01 -12.84 -2.87
N VAL A 64 8.29 -11.55 -3.12
CA VAL A 64 7.38 -10.44 -2.82
C VAL A 64 6.41 -10.16 -3.96
N ILE A 65 6.79 -10.46 -5.20
CA ILE A 65 5.95 -10.31 -6.40
C ILE A 65 5.37 -11.67 -6.80
N GLY A 66 6.22 -12.62 -7.22
CA GLY A 66 5.75 -13.90 -7.78
C GLY A 66 5.05 -14.82 -6.77
N LEU A 67 5.42 -14.74 -5.50
CA LEU A 67 4.83 -15.53 -4.41
C LEU A 67 4.04 -14.67 -3.40
N HIS A 68 3.64 -13.46 -3.81
CA HIS A 68 3.02 -12.45 -2.94
C HIS A 68 1.85 -12.98 -2.11
N TYR A 69 0.88 -13.62 -2.76
CA TYR A 69 -0.36 -14.03 -2.10
C TYR A 69 -0.19 -15.19 -1.10
N MET A 70 0.96 -15.87 -1.14
CA MET A 70 1.34 -16.86 -0.14
C MET A 70 1.83 -16.20 1.16
N ILE A 71 2.49 -15.04 1.06
CA ILE A 71 3.10 -14.33 2.21
C ILE A 71 2.15 -13.31 2.84
N LEU A 72 0.93 -13.17 2.32
CA LEU A 72 -0.10 -12.35 2.95
C LEU A 72 -0.70 -13.08 4.15
N PRO A 73 -0.69 -12.47 5.36
CA PRO A 73 -1.26 -13.11 6.53
C PRO A 73 -2.79 -13.07 6.44
N ALA A 74 -3.44 -14.23 6.65
CA ALA A 74 -4.91 -14.32 6.68
C ALA A 74 -5.55 -13.80 7.99
N ARG A 75 -4.72 -13.45 8.98
CA ARG A 75 -5.12 -12.95 10.30
C ARG A 75 -4.03 -12.07 10.91
N PHE A 76 -4.39 -11.33 11.95
CA PHE A 76 -3.44 -10.56 12.75
C PHE A 76 -2.39 -11.45 13.43
N TRP A 77 -1.15 -10.97 13.47
CA TRP A 77 -0.03 -11.56 14.19
C TRP A 77 0.63 -10.51 15.07
N LYS A 78 0.81 -10.84 16.36
CA LYS A 78 1.36 -9.91 17.35
C LYS A 78 2.83 -9.52 17.11
N ASP A 79 3.59 -10.38 16.42
CA ASP A 79 5.01 -10.15 16.16
C ASP A 79 5.46 -10.91 14.90
N ILE A 80 6.45 -10.34 14.20
CA ILE A 80 7.01 -10.88 12.95
C ILE A 80 7.72 -12.23 13.17
N PRO A 81 8.54 -12.45 14.21
CA PRO A 81 9.18 -13.75 14.45
C PRO A 81 8.19 -14.92 14.57
N SER A 82 7.04 -14.71 15.22
CA SER A 82 5.99 -15.73 15.34
C SER A 82 5.36 -16.05 13.99
N TYR A 83 5.15 -15.04 13.15
CA TYR A 83 4.68 -15.24 11.78
C TYR A 83 5.68 -15.99 10.91
N LEU A 84 6.96 -15.61 10.95
CA LEU A 84 8.01 -16.30 10.20
C LEU A 84 8.16 -17.77 10.63
N ARG A 85 8.03 -18.05 11.93
CA ARG A 85 8.01 -19.42 12.46
C ARG A 85 6.80 -20.20 11.97
N HIS A 86 5.63 -19.56 11.88
CA HIS A 86 4.45 -20.17 11.31
C HIS A 86 4.66 -20.52 9.84
N LEU A 87 5.12 -19.58 9.01
CA LEU A 87 5.43 -19.84 7.60
C LEU A 87 6.36 -21.03 7.42
N LYS A 88 7.43 -21.11 8.21
CA LYS A 88 8.40 -22.22 8.17
C LYS A 88 7.81 -23.58 8.55
N ASN A 89 6.81 -23.60 9.43
CA ASN A 89 6.24 -24.83 9.99
C ASN A 89 4.90 -25.22 9.37
N SER A 90 4.33 -24.39 8.50
CA SER A 90 3.10 -24.68 7.78
C SER A 90 3.28 -25.85 6.81
N ASN A 91 2.17 -26.45 6.39
CA ASN A 91 2.23 -27.44 5.32
C ASN A 91 2.55 -26.71 3.99
N PRO A 92 3.62 -27.10 3.26
CA PRO A 92 4.01 -26.42 2.04
C PRO A 92 2.93 -26.43 0.93
N VAL A 93 2.18 -27.53 0.82
CA VAL A 93 1.06 -27.66 -0.13
C VAL A 93 -0.07 -26.70 0.22
N THR A 94 -0.38 -26.55 1.52
CA THR A 94 -1.40 -25.60 1.97
C THR A 94 -1.02 -24.14 1.66
N LEU A 95 0.27 -23.79 1.78
CA LEU A 95 0.75 -22.45 1.43
C LEU A 95 0.65 -22.19 -0.08
N ARG A 96 1.04 -23.16 -0.91
CA ARG A 96 0.87 -23.07 -2.38
C ARG A 96 -0.60 -22.89 -2.74
N ASP A 97 -1.45 -23.75 -2.18
CA ASP A 97 -2.87 -23.78 -2.47
C ASP A 97 -3.56 -22.48 -2.08
N GLN A 98 -3.13 -21.80 -1.00
CA GLN A 98 -3.62 -20.48 -0.64
C GLN A 98 -3.41 -19.45 -1.75
N LEU A 99 -2.23 -19.45 -2.37
CA LEU A 99 -1.91 -18.56 -3.49
C LEU A 99 -2.73 -18.90 -4.73
N LEU A 100 -2.83 -20.17 -5.09
CA LEU A 100 -3.64 -20.60 -6.25
C LEU A 100 -5.13 -20.31 -6.03
N ASP A 101 -5.65 -20.54 -4.82
CA ASP A 101 -7.02 -20.20 -4.45
C ASP A 101 -7.28 -18.69 -4.53
N PHE A 102 -6.26 -17.85 -4.35
CA PHE A 102 -6.38 -16.42 -4.60
C PHE A 102 -6.52 -16.14 -6.10
N TYR A 103 -5.64 -16.69 -6.94
CA TYR A 103 -5.70 -16.50 -8.41
C TYR A 103 -7.04 -16.94 -9.00
N ILE A 104 -7.59 -18.05 -8.53
CA ILE A 104 -8.86 -18.57 -9.00
C ILE A 104 -10.02 -17.66 -8.57
N ARG A 105 -10.07 -17.27 -7.29
CA ARG A 105 -11.21 -16.54 -6.70
C ARG A 105 -11.18 -15.02 -6.88
N TYR A 106 -10.03 -14.45 -7.23
CA TYR A 106 -9.95 -13.02 -7.52
C TYR A 106 -10.89 -12.71 -8.69
N GLU A 107 -11.65 -11.63 -8.62
CA GLU A 107 -12.54 -11.20 -9.71
C GLU A 107 -12.17 -9.74 -10.01
N PRO A 108 -11.44 -9.45 -11.10
CA PRO A 108 -11.15 -8.07 -11.48
C PRO A 108 -12.43 -7.32 -11.87
N CYS A 109 -12.47 -6.01 -11.62
CA CYS A 109 -13.60 -5.16 -12.00
C CYS A 109 -13.91 -5.19 -13.50
N ASP A 110 -12.86 -5.38 -14.33
CA ASP A 110 -12.94 -5.51 -15.79
C ASP A 110 -12.55 -6.96 -16.20
N LEU A 111 -13.36 -7.93 -15.80
CA LEU A 111 -13.20 -9.34 -16.22
C LEU A 111 -13.18 -9.45 -17.75
N ALA A 112 -12.15 -10.08 -18.29
CA ALA A 112 -12.11 -10.42 -19.71
C ALA A 112 -13.30 -11.34 -20.04
N GLU A 113 -13.99 -11.06 -21.15
CA GLU A 113 -15.19 -11.80 -21.58
C GLU A 113 -14.92 -13.31 -21.80
N ASP A 114 -13.66 -13.71 -21.99
CA ASP A 114 -13.20 -15.08 -22.25
C ASP A 114 -12.16 -15.58 -21.22
N MET A 115 -12.50 -15.51 -19.92
CA MET A 115 -11.67 -16.13 -18.87
C MET A 115 -11.78 -17.66 -18.92
N PRO A 116 -10.67 -18.40 -19.07
CA PRO A 116 -10.69 -19.85 -19.01
C PRO A 116 -11.04 -20.32 -17.59
N ASP A 117 -11.92 -21.32 -17.49
CA ASP A 117 -12.11 -22.05 -16.24
C ASP A 117 -10.80 -22.77 -15.90
N ALA A 118 -10.36 -22.64 -14.66
CA ALA A 118 -9.10 -23.19 -14.20
C ALA A 118 -9.21 -23.68 -12.77
N ASP A 119 -8.71 -24.89 -12.53
CA ASP A 119 -8.43 -25.40 -11.20
C ASP A 119 -6.91 -25.38 -10.93
N LYS A 120 -6.55 -25.80 -9.72
CA LYS A 120 -5.16 -25.83 -9.28
C LYS A 120 -4.30 -26.75 -10.13
N ASP A 121 -4.83 -27.88 -10.58
CA ASP A 121 -4.07 -28.88 -11.34
C ASP A 121 -3.78 -28.36 -12.75
N LEU A 122 -4.76 -27.72 -13.38
CA LEU A 122 -4.59 -27.10 -14.69
C LEU A 122 -3.57 -25.96 -14.64
N LEU A 123 -3.63 -25.10 -13.62
CA LEU A 123 -2.67 -24.00 -13.42
C LEU A 123 -1.23 -24.47 -13.20
N LEU A 124 -1.02 -25.69 -12.73
CA LEU A 124 0.32 -26.24 -12.46
C LEU A 124 0.85 -27.11 -13.61
N THR A 125 0.03 -27.40 -14.62
CA THR A 125 0.39 -28.34 -15.69
C THR A 125 1.33 -27.73 -16.73
N ASP A 126 1.11 -26.47 -17.08
CA ASP A 126 1.82 -25.80 -18.18
C ASP A 126 2.11 -24.33 -17.84
N VAL A 127 3.36 -23.92 -18.06
CA VAL A 127 3.82 -22.58 -17.69
C VAL A 127 3.21 -21.50 -18.59
N ASP A 128 3.00 -21.78 -19.88
CA ASP A 128 2.43 -20.80 -20.80
C ASP A 128 0.96 -20.57 -20.47
N PHE A 129 0.21 -21.65 -20.18
CA PHE A 129 -1.16 -21.54 -19.67
C PHE A 129 -1.23 -20.74 -18.37
N PHE A 130 -0.33 -20.99 -17.42
CA PHE A 130 -0.27 -20.26 -16.15
C PHE A 130 -0.04 -18.76 -16.38
N LEU A 131 0.96 -18.39 -17.20
CA LEU A 131 1.28 -16.98 -17.46
C LEU A 131 0.14 -16.27 -18.19
N ASP A 132 -0.45 -16.90 -19.20
CA ASP A 132 -1.56 -16.32 -19.97
C ASP A 132 -2.82 -16.20 -19.10
N TYR A 133 -3.04 -17.14 -18.18
CA TYR A 133 -4.09 -17.05 -17.17
C TYR A 133 -3.89 -15.79 -16.30
N LEU A 134 -2.69 -15.59 -15.76
CA LEU A 134 -2.38 -14.43 -14.93
C LEU A 134 -2.49 -13.10 -15.70
N GLU A 135 -2.02 -13.04 -16.94
CA GLU A 135 -2.14 -11.83 -17.78
C GLU A 135 -3.59 -11.43 -18.02
N LYS A 136 -4.47 -12.40 -18.29
CA LYS A 136 -5.90 -12.13 -18.44
C LYS A 136 -6.54 -11.72 -17.11
N LYS A 137 -6.15 -12.39 -16.02
CA LYS A 137 -6.71 -12.16 -14.67
C LYS A 137 -6.34 -10.80 -14.10
N PHE A 138 -5.12 -10.35 -14.36
CA PHE A 138 -4.58 -9.08 -13.89
C PHE A 138 -4.41 -8.08 -15.05
N SER A 139 -5.31 -8.09 -16.03
CA SER A 139 -5.22 -7.32 -17.29
C SER A 139 -4.88 -5.82 -17.16
N THR A 140 -5.17 -5.21 -16.00
CA THR A 140 -4.86 -3.81 -15.67
C THR A 140 -3.43 -3.59 -15.19
N VAL A 141 -2.69 -4.67 -14.87
CA VAL A 141 -1.33 -4.67 -14.36
C VAL A 141 -0.48 -5.65 -15.18
N LYS A 142 0.59 -5.16 -15.81
CA LYS A 142 1.51 -6.03 -16.52
C LYS A 142 2.23 -6.94 -15.53
N ILE A 143 2.09 -8.25 -15.69
CA ILE A 143 2.84 -9.23 -14.90
C ILE A 143 4.31 -9.29 -15.36
N ALA A 144 5.21 -9.62 -14.45
CA ALA A 144 6.62 -9.88 -14.76
C ALA A 144 6.78 -11.35 -15.14
N ARG A 145 6.61 -11.68 -16.42
CA ARG A 145 6.62 -13.09 -16.91
C ARG A 145 7.85 -13.87 -16.44
N ASP A 146 9.02 -13.25 -16.39
CA ASP A 146 10.26 -13.87 -15.94
C ASP A 146 10.25 -14.26 -14.45
N ILE A 147 9.61 -13.44 -13.61
CA ILE A 147 9.41 -13.72 -12.19
C ILE A 147 8.34 -14.80 -12.01
N GLU A 148 7.21 -14.67 -12.72
CA GLU A 148 6.09 -15.60 -12.62
C GLU A 148 6.45 -17.00 -13.14
N SER A 149 7.30 -17.11 -14.17
CA SER A 149 7.86 -18.39 -14.61
C SER A 149 8.68 -19.08 -13.51
N LYS A 150 9.52 -18.35 -12.78
CA LYS A 150 10.28 -18.89 -11.65
C LYS A 150 9.36 -19.25 -10.48
N ALA A 151 8.31 -18.46 -10.25
CA ALA A 151 7.30 -18.77 -9.25
C ALA A 151 6.59 -20.08 -9.61
N PHE A 152 6.21 -20.28 -10.87
CA PHE A 152 5.60 -21.53 -11.38
C PHE A 152 6.46 -22.77 -11.10
N GLU A 153 7.79 -22.69 -11.31
CA GLU A 153 8.71 -23.79 -10.98
C GLU A 153 8.65 -24.14 -9.49
N LEU A 154 8.63 -23.13 -8.61
CA LEU A 154 8.50 -23.33 -7.16
C LEU A 154 7.12 -23.85 -6.75
N LEU A 155 6.03 -23.39 -7.38
CA LEU A 155 4.68 -23.91 -7.11
C LEU A 155 4.57 -25.42 -7.40
N ASN A 156 5.41 -25.94 -8.31
CA ASN A 156 5.54 -27.37 -8.60
C ASN A 156 6.47 -28.14 -7.63
N ASP A 157 7.25 -27.44 -6.80
CA ASP A 157 8.03 -28.00 -5.68
C ASP A 157 7.70 -27.28 -4.35
N PRO A 158 6.55 -27.60 -3.73
CA PRO A 158 6.07 -26.87 -2.55
C PRO A 158 7.05 -26.84 -1.36
N PRO A 159 7.75 -27.95 -1.00
CA PRO A 159 8.78 -27.91 0.03
C PRO A 159 9.91 -26.90 -0.26
N GLU A 160 10.41 -26.87 -1.49
CA GLU A 160 11.46 -25.93 -1.90
C GLU A 160 10.94 -24.48 -1.91
N MET A 161 9.74 -24.25 -2.41
CA MET A 161 9.05 -22.96 -2.35
C MET A 161 8.97 -22.41 -0.92
N GLN A 162 8.47 -23.22 0.02
CA GLN A 162 8.39 -22.82 1.43
C GLN A 162 9.78 -22.50 1.99
N ARG A 163 10.78 -23.34 1.70
CA ARG A 163 12.15 -23.15 2.19
C ARG A 163 12.71 -21.82 1.72
N GLN A 164 12.58 -21.50 0.44
CA GLN A 164 13.07 -20.24 -0.12
C GLN A 164 12.37 -19.02 0.47
N VAL A 165 11.03 -19.04 0.55
CA VAL A 165 10.26 -17.93 1.11
C VAL A 165 10.56 -17.71 2.59
N ALA A 166 10.53 -18.78 3.40
CA ALA A 166 10.79 -18.66 4.82
C ALA A 166 12.23 -18.22 5.11
N SER A 167 13.20 -18.69 4.31
CA SER A 167 14.60 -18.28 4.43
C SER A 167 14.78 -16.81 4.05
N HIS A 168 14.19 -16.37 2.94
CA HIS A 168 14.32 -15.00 2.45
C HIS A 168 13.67 -13.99 3.40
N LEU A 169 12.42 -14.22 3.81
CA LEU A 169 11.74 -13.32 4.75
C LEU A 169 12.44 -13.28 6.11
N LYS A 170 13.04 -14.39 6.55
CA LYS A 170 13.87 -14.40 7.75
C LYS A 170 15.15 -13.57 7.56
N PHE A 171 15.83 -13.69 6.43
CA PHE A 171 16.99 -12.87 6.09
C PHE A 171 16.64 -11.38 6.12
N MET A 172 15.56 -10.97 5.43
CA MET A 172 15.12 -9.57 5.41
C MET A 172 14.78 -9.05 6.82
N TRP A 173 14.17 -9.89 7.66
CA TRP A 173 13.89 -9.56 9.05
C TRP A 173 15.17 -9.40 9.87
N ASP A 174 16.05 -10.41 9.85
CA ASP A 174 17.24 -10.43 10.71
C ASP A 174 18.25 -9.33 10.35
N GLU A 175 18.51 -9.14 9.05
CA GLU A 175 19.60 -8.29 8.56
C GLU A 175 19.18 -6.83 8.32
N HIS A 176 17.90 -6.57 8.02
CA HIS A 176 17.45 -5.23 7.61
C HIS A 176 16.33 -4.66 8.48
N PHE A 177 15.29 -5.44 8.79
CA PHE A 177 14.06 -4.87 9.35
C PHE A 177 13.97 -4.90 10.89
N ASN A 178 14.65 -5.81 11.59
CA ASN A 178 14.53 -5.96 13.04
C ASN A 178 14.96 -4.70 13.81
N ASP A 179 16.12 -4.13 13.46
CA ASP A 179 16.60 -2.91 14.11
C ASP A 179 15.83 -1.68 13.64
N GLU A 180 15.41 -1.65 12.38
CA GLU A 180 14.52 -0.62 11.86
C GLU A 180 13.18 -0.61 12.60
N TRP A 181 12.58 -1.78 12.83
CA TRP A 181 11.33 -1.92 13.56
C TRP A 181 11.43 -1.32 14.96
N LYS A 182 12.51 -1.62 15.70
CA LYS A 182 12.76 -1.02 17.03
C LYS A 182 12.92 0.49 16.96
N ARG A 183 13.54 1.01 15.90
CA ARG A 183 13.76 2.45 15.69
C ARG A 183 12.45 3.19 15.43
N ILE A 184 11.58 2.63 14.59
CA ILE A 184 10.33 3.29 14.18
C ILE A 184 9.16 3.04 15.13
N LEU A 185 9.20 1.97 15.94
CA LEU A 185 8.08 1.58 16.80
C LEU A 185 7.54 2.71 17.70
N PRO A 186 8.37 3.48 18.43
CA PRO A 186 7.85 4.56 19.29
C PRO A 186 7.05 5.61 18.51
N MET A 187 7.54 6.00 17.34
CA MET A 187 6.86 6.95 16.46
C MET A 187 5.51 6.42 15.96
N LEU A 188 5.42 5.11 15.67
CA LEU A 188 4.17 4.49 15.25
C LEU A 188 3.18 4.37 16.41
N GLU A 189 3.67 4.08 17.63
CA GLU A 189 2.85 4.08 18.85
C GLU A 189 2.26 5.46 19.14
N ASP A 190 3.05 6.54 19.00
CA ASP A 190 2.56 7.91 19.14
C ASP A 190 1.44 8.22 18.15
N ALA A 191 1.57 7.78 16.88
CA ALA A 191 0.54 7.96 15.87
C ALA A 191 -0.76 7.23 16.25
N VAL A 192 -0.67 5.96 16.68
CA VAL A 192 -1.85 5.20 17.14
C VAL A 192 -2.51 5.89 18.33
N MET A 193 -1.74 6.25 19.35
CA MET A 193 -2.24 6.92 20.55
C MET A 193 -2.93 8.26 20.24
N ALA A 194 -2.45 9.00 19.25
CA ALA A 194 -3.08 10.25 18.83
C ALA A 194 -4.44 10.01 18.15
N PHE A 195 -4.55 9.01 17.26
CA PHE A 195 -5.81 8.69 16.59
C PHE A 195 -6.84 8.01 17.49
N GLU A 196 -6.42 7.31 18.54
CA GLU A 196 -7.33 6.75 19.56
C GLU A 196 -8.15 7.83 20.30
N GLN A 197 -7.68 9.09 20.30
CA GLN A 197 -8.36 10.21 20.94
C GLN A 197 -9.43 10.87 20.05
N VAL A 198 -9.52 10.47 18.78
CA VAL A 198 -10.42 11.08 17.79
C VAL A 198 -11.80 10.42 17.83
N ASP A 199 -12.86 11.23 17.80
CA ASP A 199 -14.24 10.74 17.73
C ASP A 199 -14.72 10.66 16.27
N PHE A 200 -14.82 9.44 15.74
CA PHE A 200 -15.24 9.18 14.36
C PHE A 200 -16.74 9.01 14.16
N ARG A 201 -17.58 9.08 15.22
CA ARG A 201 -19.01 8.68 15.15
C ARG A 201 -19.85 9.47 14.13
N ASN A 202 -19.46 10.72 13.85
CA ASN A 202 -20.20 11.59 12.93
C ASN A 202 -19.58 11.67 11.53
N MET A 203 -18.62 10.80 11.22
CA MET A 203 -17.94 10.77 9.93
C MET A 203 -18.35 9.52 9.14
N SER A 204 -18.59 9.69 7.84
CA SER A 204 -18.69 8.58 6.90
C SER A 204 -17.34 7.87 6.76
N ARG A 205 -17.33 6.63 6.27
CA ARG A 205 -16.10 5.86 6.04
C ARG A 205 -15.10 6.59 5.13
N LYS A 206 -15.60 7.30 4.12
CA LYS A 206 -14.77 8.10 3.21
C LYS A 206 -14.12 9.28 3.93
N GLU A 207 -14.89 9.98 4.78
CA GLU A 207 -14.36 11.07 5.61
C GLU A 207 -13.33 10.56 6.61
N ILE A 208 -13.61 9.44 7.28
CA ILE A 208 -12.66 8.81 8.21
C ILE A 208 -11.37 8.41 7.49
N ALA A 209 -11.48 7.75 6.34
CA ALA A 209 -10.33 7.32 5.57
C ALA A 209 -9.48 8.51 5.15
N LYS A 210 -10.10 9.56 4.58
CA LYS A 210 -9.41 10.80 4.21
C LYS A 210 -8.77 11.50 5.42
N TYR A 211 -9.48 11.56 6.55
CA TYR A 211 -8.99 12.19 7.77
C TYR A 211 -7.74 11.48 8.31
N ILE A 212 -7.75 10.15 8.36
CA ILE A 212 -6.62 9.35 8.86
C ILE A 212 -5.44 9.39 7.89
N THR A 213 -5.67 9.08 6.61
CA THR A 213 -4.57 8.96 5.62
C THR A 213 -4.04 10.32 5.13
N GLY A 214 -4.85 11.38 5.25
CA GLY A 214 -4.54 12.74 4.78
C GLY A 214 -4.70 12.94 3.28
N THR A 215 -5.21 11.92 2.58
CA THR A 215 -5.43 11.92 1.14
C THR A 215 -6.68 11.14 0.79
N ASP A 216 -7.27 11.41 -0.37
CA ASP A 216 -8.41 10.63 -0.82
C ASP A 216 -8.00 9.16 -1.02
N VAL A 217 -8.87 8.25 -0.59
CA VAL A 217 -8.76 6.80 -0.82
C VAL A 217 -9.61 6.45 -2.04
N ASP A 218 -9.17 5.43 -2.78
CA ASP A 218 -9.92 4.90 -3.92
C ASP A 218 -11.38 4.59 -3.52
N ALA A 219 -12.32 5.12 -4.29
CA ALA A 219 -13.74 4.95 -4.02
C ALA A 219 -14.17 3.49 -4.20
N ASP A 220 -13.62 2.81 -5.20
CA ASP A 220 -13.94 1.41 -5.50
C ASP A 220 -13.57 0.52 -4.29
N TYR A 221 -12.41 0.79 -3.68
CA TYR A 221 -11.96 0.10 -2.47
C TYR A 221 -12.90 0.30 -1.28
N LEU A 222 -13.39 1.53 -1.07
CA LEU A 222 -14.28 1.85 0.05
C LEU A 222 -15.69 1.27 -0.14
N GLU A 223 -16.17 1.18 -1.38
CA GLU A 223 -17.46 0.58 -1.73
C GLU A 223 -17.47 -0.95 -1.53
N GLU A 224 -16.33 -1.62 -1.72
CA GLU A 224 -16.17 -3.05 -1.44
C GLU A 224 -16.20 -3.41 0.06
N VAL A 225 -16.06 -2.42 0.95
CA VAL A 225 -16.13 -2.65 2.40
C VAL A 225 -17.58 -2.92 2.78
N GLY A 226 -17.93 -4.17 3.09
CA GLY A 226 -19.29 -4.52 3.52
C GLY A 226 -19.74 -3.71 4.74
N GLU A 227 -21.05 -3.47 4.89
CA GLU A 227 -21.61 -2.68 6.00
C GLU A 227 -21.17 -3.18 7.39
N ASN A 228 -20.94 -4.48 7.53
CA ASN A 228 -20.51 -5.12 8.78
C ASN A 228 -18.99 -5.41 8.87
N GLN A 229 -18.21 -4.99 7.87
CA GLN A 229 -16.75 -5.17 7.90
C GLN A 229 -16.08 -4.05 8.69
N GLN A 230 -15.05 -4.44 9.46
CA GLN A 230 -14.21 -3.51 10.20
C GLN A 230 -13.15 -2.90 9.27
N MET A 231 -12.94 -1.59 9.32
CA MET A 231 -11.79 -0.91 8.75
C MET A 231 -10.67 -0.79 9.78
N ILE A 232 -9.47 -1.20 9.38
CA ILE A 232 -8.26 -1.15 10.19
C ILE A 232 -7.27 -0.21 9.51
N PHE A 233 -6.76 0.78 10.24
CA PHE A 233 -5.75 1.70 9.75
C PHE A 233 -4.43 1.43 10.46
N VAL A 234 -3.37 1.25 9.68
CA VAL A 234 -2.03 0.88 10.18
C VAL A 234 -1.03 1.96 9.77
N PRO A 235 -0.47 2.74 10.71
CA PRO A 235 0.56 3.70 10.38
C PRO A 235 1.85 3.00 9.98
N SER A 236 2.57 3.58 9.01
CA SER A 236 3.83 3.07 8.47
C SER A 236 4.83 4.21 8.30
N ALA A 237 6.06 3.99 8.74
CA ALA A 237 7.15 4.94 8.54
C ALA A 237 7.66 4.97 7.09
N HIS A 238 7.41 3.90 6.33
CA HIS A 238 8.06 3.64 5.04
C HIS A 238 7.27 4.10 3.82
N ASN A 239 5.95 4.21 3.98
CA ASN A 239 5.00 4.43 2.88
C ASN A 239 5.19 5.76 2.14
N GLY A 240 5.81 6.76 2.79
CA GLY A 240 5.81 8.12 2.27
C GLY A 240 4.37 8.56 2.00
N PRO A 241 4.04 9.04 0.78
CA PRO A 241 2.69 9.48 0.43
C PRO A 241 1.74 8.35 -0.02
N TYR A 242 2.22 7.11 -0.12
CA TYR A 242 1.44 6.02 -0.71
C TYR A 242 0.64 5.24 0.35
N GLN A 243 -0.43 4.62 -0.11
CA GLN A 243 -1.28 3.77 0.72
C GLN A 243 -1.06 2.29 0.35
N GLY A 244 -0.99 1.43 1.36
CA GLY A 244 -1.06 -0.02 1.20
C GLY A 244 -2.45 -0.52 1.57
N MET A 245 -2.87 -1.64 1.01
CA MET A 245 -4.17 -2.25 1.29
C MET A 245 -3.98 -3.72 1.68
N PHE A 246 -4.77 -4.19 2.63
CA PHE A 246 -4.83 -5.60 3.00
C PHE A 246 -6.24 -6.01 3.41
N HIS A 247 -6.46 -7.30 3.56
CA HIS A 247 -7.73 -7.83 4.05
C HIS A 247 -7.50 -8.98 5.03
N TYR A 248 -8.38 -9.05 6.01
CA TYR A 248 -8.62 -10.23 6.83
C TYR A 248 -10.04 -10.74 6.56
N LYS A 249 -10.39 -11.91 7.08
CA LYS A 249 -11.69 -12.56 6.83
C LYS A 249 -12.89 -11.61 6.97
N ASN A 250 -12.93 -10.76 7.99
CA ASN A 250 -14.03 -9.84 8.28
C ASN A 250 -13.58 -8.37 8.40
N SER A 251 -12.38 -8.04 7.90
CA SER A 251 -11.81 -6.70 8.04
C SER A 251 -11.09 -6.28 6.77
N ARG A 252 -11.10 -4.97 6.50
CA ARG A 252 -10.36 -4.31 5.42
C ARG A 252 -9.34 -3.38 6.04
N GLY A 253 -8.13 -3.38 5.50
CA GLY A 253 -6.99 -2.72 6.10
C GLY A 253 -6.34 -1.72 5.16
N LEU A 254 -6.05 -0.52 5.67
CA LEU A 254 -5.30 0.52 5.00
C LEU A 254 -4.00 0.78 5.76
N ILE A 255 -2.88 0.75 5.05
CA ILE A 255 -1.56 1.14 5.56
C ILE A 255 -1.27 2.54 5.04
N PHE A 256 -0.93 3.47 5.92
CA PHE A 256 -0.75 4.88 5.55
C PHE A 256 0.56 5.44 6.11
N GLY A 257 1.07 6.52 5.51
CA GLY A 257 2.23 7.24 6.05
C GLY A 257 1.92 7.77 7.46
N ALA A 258 2.73 7.38 8.44
CA ALA A 258 2.52 7.77 9.83
C ALA A 258 2.49 9.30 9.97
N ARG A 259 1.40 9.81 10.56
CA ARG A 259 1.13 11.23 10.77
C ARG A 259 0.26 11.41 12.01
N LEU A 260 0.03 12.68 12.38
CA LEU A 260 -0.89 13.06 13.44
C LEU A 260 -2.26 13.47 12.86
N PRO A 261 -3.35 13.36 13.65
CA PRO A 261 -4.62 14.03 13.34
C PRO A 261 -4.42 15.54 13.23
N GLU A 262 -5.14 16.21 12.34
CA GLU A 262 -4.96 17.66 12.08
C GLU A 262 -5.29 18.53 13.30
N ASP A 263 -6.24 18.11 14.13
CA ASP A 263 -6.72 18.86 15.30
C ASP A 263 -6.04 18.44 16.61
N THR A 264 -4.95 17.68 16.55
CA THR A 264 -4.32 17.16 17.77
C THR A 264 -3.44 18.20 18.45
N GLN A 265 -3.49 18.24 19.78
CA GLN A 265 -2.50 18.95 20.61
C GLN A 265 -1.32 18.04 21.01
N VAL A 266 -1.30 16.79 20.55
CA VAL A 266 -0.21 15.85 20.81
C VAL A 266 1.06 16.35 20.12
N HIS A 267 2.08 16.64 20.92
CA HIS A 267 3.38 17.07 20.42
C HIS A 267 4.25 15.84 20.08
N ALA A 268 4.22 15.43 18.81
CA ALA A 268 5.10 14.37 18.27
C ALA A 268 6.00 14.93 17.15
N PRO A 269 7.17 15.51 17.49
CA PRO A 269 7.98 16.29 16.56
C PRO A 269 8.56 15.44 15.43
N ASP A 270 8.83 14.16 15.68
CA ASP A 270 9.34 13.23 14.66
C ASP A 270 8.29 12.93 13.58
N LEU A 271 7.02 12.77 13.96
CA LEU A 271 5.90 12.62 13.02
C LEU A 271 5.69 13.89 12.19
N SER A 272 5.65 15.06 12.84
CA SER A 272 5.51 16.35 12.16
C SER A 272 6.66 16.59 11.16
N ARG A 273 7.91 16.33 11.58
CA ARG A 273 9.09 16.48 10.73
C ARG A 273 9.06 15.51 9.55
N ASN A 274 8.67 14.25 9.76
CA ASN A 274 8.57 13.26 8.70
C ASN A 274 7.53 13.69 7.64
N GLU A 275 6.36 14.12 8.08
CA GLU A 275 5.31 14.61 7.17
C GLU A 275 5.75 15.84 6.37
N ILE A 276 6.40 16.81 7.03
CA ILE A 276 6.97 17.99 6.35
C ILE A 276 8.02 17.56 5.32
N THR A 277 8.88 16.61 5.65
CA THR A 277 9.94 16.13 4.74
C THR A 277 9.34 15.47 3.50
N ILE A 278 8.28 14.67 3.65
CA ILE A 278 7.56 14.07 2.52
C ILE A 278 6.96 15.16 1.61
N ARG A 279 6.26 16.13 2.21
CA ARG A 279 5.62 17.24 1.48
C ARG A 279 6.63 18.10 0.73
N LEU A 280 7.74 18.46 1.38
CA LEU A 280 8.82 19.26 0.78
C LEU A 280 9.60 18.47 -0.27
N GLY A 281 9.85 17.17 -0.05
CA GLY A 281 10.53 16.32 -1.04
C GLY A 281 9.78 16.22 -2.36
N ALA A 282 8.46 16.30 -2.33
CA ALA A 282 7.64 16.37 -3.53
C ALA A 282 7.73 17.73 -4.25
N LEU A 283 7.92 18.84 -3.52
CA LEU A 283 8.11 20.18 -4.09
C LEU A 283 9.56 20.48 -4.46
N ALA A 284 10.54 19.77 -3.92
CA ALA A 284 11.97 19.99 -4.16
C ALA A 284 12.49 19.38 -5.48
N ASP A 285 11.65 19.36 -6.51
CA ASP A 285 11.94 18.80 -7.84
C ASP A 285 11.42 19.78 -8.89
N ASP A 286 12.34 20.23 -9.74
CA ASP A 286 12.10 21.27 -10.74
C ASP A 286 10.96 20.90 -11.69
N LEU A 287 10.94 19.65 -12.14
CA LEU A 287 9.92 19.18 -13.06
C LEU A 287 8.55 19.07 -12.37
N ARG A 288 8.49 18.60 -11.12
CA ARG A 288 7.23 18.60 -10.34
C ARG A 288 6.68 20.00 -10.12
N LEU A 289 7.53 20.98 -9.79
CA LEU A 289 7.10 22.37 -9.67
C LEU A 289 6.58 22.92 -11.00
N ASN A 290 7.24 22.60 -12.11
CA ASN A 290 6.80 23.03 -13.44
C ASN A 290 5.45 22.39 -13.83
N ILE A 291 5.25 21.11 -13.53
CA ILE A 291 3.94 20.43 -13.69
C ILE A 291 2.86 21.16 -12.89
N LEU A 292 3.09 21.44 -11.60
CA LEU A 292 2.13 22.15 -10.75
C LEU A 292 1.81 23.54 -11.30
N LYS A 293 2.83 24.26 -11.78
CA LYS A 293 2.67 25.60 -12.37
C LYS A 293 1.83 25.56 -13.65
N VAL A 294 2.10 24.62 -14.55
CA VAL A 294 1.35 24.44 -15.79
C VAL A 294 -0.12 24.11 -15.52
N VAL A 295 -0.40 23.18 -14.60
CA VAL A 295 -1.77 22.85 -14.19
C VAL A 295 -2.45 24.03 -13.50
N ALA A 296 -1.73 24.83 -12.71
CA ALA A 296 -2.27 26.04 -12.10
C ALA A 296 -2.71 27.09 -13.13
N GLU A 297 -1.95 27.23 -14.22
CA GLU A 297 -2.19 28.25 -15.25
C GLU A 297 -3.29 27.87 -16.24
N GLU A 298 -3.33 26.60 -16.65
CA GLU A 298 -4.30 26.11 -17.64
C GLU A 298 -5.59 25.59 -17.01
N GLY A 299 -5.60 25.42 -15.69
CA GLY A 299 -6.66 24.73 -14.97
C GLY A 299 -6.52 23.22 -15.10
N GLU A 300 -7.64 22.50 -15.10
CA GLU A 300 -7.59 21.04 -15.11
C GLU A 300 -7.09 20.49 -16.46
N MET A 301 -6.12 19.58 -16.40
CA MET A 301 -5.45 19.03 -17.58
C MET A 301 -5.42 17.50 -17.58
N LYS A 302 -5.49 16.90 -18.77
CA LYS A 302 -5.26 15.47 -18.98
C LYS A 302 -3.77 15.14 -18.93
N SER A 303 -3.47 13.89 -18.57
CA SER A 303 -2.09 13.36 -18.58
C SER A 303 -1.35 13.65 -19.90
N GLN A 304 -2.02 13.48 -21.05
CA GLN A 304 -1.42 13.70 -22.38
C GLN A 304 -1.08 15.17 -22.64
N GLU A 305 -1.94 16.10 -22.22
CA GLU A 305 -1.73 17.53 -22.42
C GLU A 305 -0.50 18.01 -21.61
N ILE A 306 -0.32 17.47 -20.40
CA ILE A 306 0.87 17.73 -19.57
C ILE A 306 2.13 17.15 -20.25
N MET A 307 2.05 15.92 -20.77
CA MET A 307 3.18 15.29 -21.49
C MET A 307 3.61 16.09 -22.71
N ASP A 308 2.66 16.49 -23.55
CA ASP A 308 2.93 17.21 -24.79
C ASP A 308 3.52 18.60 -24.49
N LYS A 309 3.01 19.29 -23.47
CA LYS A 309 3.43 20.66 -23.13
C LYS A 309 4.81 20.72 -22.45
N LEU A 310 5.16 19.69 -21.68
CA LEU A 310 6.44 19.60 -20.96
C LEU A 310 7.45 18.67 -21.64
N GLU A 311 7.14 18.16 -22.83
CA GLU A 311 7.97 17.21 -23.60
C GLU A 311 8.39 15.99 -22.78
N LEU A 312 7.47 15.47 -21.95
CA LEU A 312 7.74 14.35 -21.07
C LEU A 312 7.45 13.02 -21.74
N SER A 313 8.34 12.06 -21.48
CA SER A 313 8.00 10.66 -21.73
C SER A 313 6.84 10.20 -20.84
N GLN A 314 6.10 9.21 -21.29
CA GLN A 314 4.98 8.64 -20.55
C GLN A 314 5.39 8.10 -19.17
N SER A 315 6.55 7.46 -19.07
CA SER A 315 7.06 6.95 -17.80
C SER A 315 7.42 8.07 -16.83
N ALA A 316 8.09 9.13 -17.31
CA ALA A 316 8.42 10.30 -16.50
C ALA A 316 7.15 11.00 -16.00
N ALA A 317 6.22 11.32 -16.90
CA ALA A 317 4.97 11.99 -16.52
C ALA A 317 4.15 11.14 -15.54
N SER A 318 4.00 9.84 -15.79
CA SER A 318 3.29 8.93 -14.89
C SER A 318 3.90 8.95 -13.48
N ARG A 319 5.23 8.88 -13.37
CA ARG A 319 5.95 8.92 -12.09
C ARG A 319 5.72 10.23 -11.33
N HIS A 320 5.90 11.38 -11.99
CA HIS A 320 5.74 12.68 -11.35
C HIS A 320 4.30 12.96 -10.95
N LEU A 321 3.34 12.71 -11.85
CA LEU A 321 1.91 12.88 -11.58
C LEU A 321 1.45 11.98 -10.43
N LYS A 322 1.89 10.71 -10.41
CA LYS A 322 1.57 9.78 -9.34
C LYS A 322 2.06 10.27 -7.99
N GLN A 323 3.28 10.81 -7.89
CA GLN A 323 3.80 11.34 -6.64
C GLN A 323 3.07 12.62 -6.21
N LEU A 324 2.79 13.54 -7.14
CA LEU A 324 2.04 14.77 -6.85
C LEU A 324 0.61 14.49 -6.39
N SER A 325 -0.06 13.52 -7.02
CA SER A 325 -1.38 13.05 -6.56
C SER A 325 -1.30 12.37 -5.20
N ALA A 326 -0.33 11.46 -4.99
CA ALA A 326 -0.17 10.74 -3.73
C ALA A 326 0.14 11.69 -2.55
N THR A 327 0.87 12.78 -2.80
CA THR A 327 1.17 13.80 -1.78
C THR A 327 0.05 14.83 -1.59
N GLY A 328 -0.99 14.75 -2.43
CA GLY A 328 -2.19 15.58 -2.38
C GLY A 328 -2.10 16.91 -3.11
N TYR A 329 -1.00 17.23 -3.80
CA TYR A 329 -0.87 18.49 -4.55
C TYR A 329 -1.66 18.50 -5.86
N LEU A 330 -1.95 17.34 -6.41
CA LEU A 330 -2.87 17.18 -7.54
C LEU A 330 -4.10 16.40 -7.11
N ILE A 331 -5.27 16.89 -7.51
CA ILE A 331 -6.54 16.17 -7.42
C ILE A 331 -6.69 15.37 -8.70
N GLU A 332 -6.75 14.05 -8.59
CA GLU A 332 -6.94 13.15 -9.72
C GLU A 332 -8.42 12.80 -9.91
N ARG A 333 -8.92 12.90 -11.14
CA ARG A 333 -10.25 12.38 -11.52
C ARG A 333 -10.24 11.69 -12.88
N ARG A 334 -11.18 10.77 -13.09
CA ARG A 334 -11.43 10.19 -14.43
C ARG A 334 -12.25 11.17 -15.28
N CYS A 335 -11.77 11.48 -16.49
CA CYS A 335 -12.47 12.21 -17.54
C CYS A 335 -12.43 11.43 -18.84
N SER A 336 -13.59 10.97 -19.33
CA SER A 336 -13.69 10.31 -20.65
C SER A 336 -12.70 9.15 -20.83
N GLY A 337 -12.49 8.34 -19.79
CA GLY A 337 -11.55 7.21 -19.79
C GLY A 337 -10.08 7.56 -19.56
N ALA A 338 -9.73 8.84 -19.38
CA ALA A 338 -8.37 9.29 -19.06
C ALA A 338 -8.30 9.95 -17.67
N LYS A 339 -7.09 10.04 -17.11
CA LYS A 339 -6.84 10.79 -15.86
C LYS A 339 -6.66 12.29 -16.15
N CYS A 340 -7.43 13.09 -15.45
CA CYS A 340 -7.29 14.54 -15.35
C CYS A 340 -6.72 14.94 -13.99
N TYR A 341 -5.99 16.05 -13.96
CA TYR A 341 -5.39 16.60 -12.76
C TYR A 341 -5.72 18.09 -12.63
N ALA A 342 -6.11 18.48 -11.43
CA ALA A 342 -6.25 19.87 -11.02
C ALA A 342 -5.32 20.16 -9.83
N LEU A 343 -4.86 21.40 -9.70
CA LEU A 343 -4.06 21.81 -8.55
C LEU A 343 -4.91 21.77 -7.27
N ASN A 344 -4.35 21.20 -6.20
CA ASN A 344 -4.89 21.34 -4.86
C ASN A 344 -4.25 22.54 -4.15
N GLU A 345 -4.86 23.71 -4.25
CA GLU A 345 -4.35 24.94 -3.65
C GLU A 345 -4.30 24.87 -2.11
N GLU A 346 -5.29 24.22 -1.49
CA GLU A 346 -5.36 24.04 -0.04
C GLU A 346 -4.12 23.30 0.48
N ARG A 347 -3.73 22.21 -0.20
CA ARG A 347 -2.55 21.43 0.17
C ARG A 347 -1.25 22.23 0.13
N VAL A 348 -1.13 23.18 -0.81
CA VAL A 348 0.04 24.07 -0.89
C VAL A 348 0.07 24.98 0.35
N GLN A 349 -1.06 25.59 0.71
CA GLN A 349 -1.15 26.44 1.89
C GLN A 349 -0.89 25.67 3.19
N ASP A 350 -1.44 24.46 3.32
CA ASP A 350 -1.21 23.58 4.46
C ASP A 350 0.26 23.25 4.64
N THR A 351 0.98 23.04 3.55
CA THR A 351 2.41 22.74 3.59
C THR A 351 3.20 23.93 4.12
N LEU A 352 2.91 25.13 3.64
CA LEU A 352 3.58 26.35 4.13
C LEU A 352 3.25 26.61 5.60
N ARG A 353 2.00 26.42 6.01
CA ARG A 353 1.57 26.53 7.41
C ARG A 353 2.28 25.52 8.31
N ALA A 354 2.36 24.25 7.89
CA ALA A 354 3.02 23.20 8.68
C ALA A 354 4.52 23.49 8.87
N VAL A 355 5.21 23.96 7.81
CA VAL A 355 6.62 24.37 7.90
C VAL A 355 6.79 25.56 8.85
N ALA A 356 5.91 26.57 8.74
CA ALA A 356 5.95 27.74 9.61
C ALA A 356 5.73 27.34 11.08
N ALA A 357 4.68 26.57 11.39
CA ALA A 357 4.40 26.10 12.74
C ALA A 357 5.57 25.33 13.34
N PHE A 358 6.18 24.41 12.57
CA PHE A 358 7.32 23.62 13.03
C PHE A 358 8.58 24.46 13.30
N LEU A 359 8.89 25.45 12.45
CA LEU A 359 10.10 26.25 12.58
C LEU A 359 9.96 27.42 13.57
N LEU A 360 8.75 27.98 13.68
CA LEU A 360 8.48 29.17 14.48
C LEU A 360 7.98 28.86 15.89
N CYS A 361 7.69 27.59 16.20
CA CYS A 361 7.22 27.14 17.51
C CYS A 361 5.92 27.85 17.96
N GLU A 362 4.99 28.06 17.02
CA GLU A 362 3.65 28.59 17.31
C GLU A 362 2.67 27.49 17.73
#